data_AF-A0A813ZMB3-F1
#
_entry.id   AF-A0A813ZMB3-F1
#
_cell.length_a   1.000
_cell.length_b   1.000
_cell.length_c   1.000
_cell.angle_alpha   90.00
_cell.angle_beta   90.00
_cell.angle_gamma   90.00
#
_symmetry.space_group_name_H-M   'P 1'
#
loop_
_entity.id
_entity.type
_entity.pdbx_description
1 polymer ?
#
loop_
_entity_poly.entity_id
_entity_poly.type
_entity_poly.pdbx_seq_one_letter_code
_entity_poly.pdbx_strand_id
1 'polypeptide(L)'
;MSTSRKSIIEKFIIAVNDPKVPDLGQVLEDDVQKILNSKVVYNNIQEAREYYIKELDGESTSQWAIVECIPDDPKKNTLRARISHNNKTADTVYTFSPADKIQRIDVVN
;
A
#
# COMPACT_ATOMS: atom_id res chain seq x y z
N MET A 1 16.53 -5.79 14.76
CA MET A 1 16.00 -4.43 14.51
C MET A 1 14.55 -4.59 14.11
N SER A 2 13.60 -4.10 14.92
CA SER A 2 12.17 -4.20 14.59
C SER A 2 11.86 -3.20 13.47
N THR A 3 11.46 -3.68 12.30
CA THR A 3 11.03 -2.80 11.21
C THR A 3 9.73 -2.11 11.64
N SER A 4 9.69 -0.78 11.63
CA SER A 4 8.45 -0.07 11.94
C SER A 4 7.42 -0.27 10.82
N ARG A 5 6.13 -0.40 11.14
CA ARG A 5 5.05 -0.47 10.13
C ARG A 5 5.07 0.68 9.14
N LYS A 6 5.44 1.87 9.60
CA LYS A 6 5.69 3.04 8.73
C LYS A 6 6.75 2.74 7.68
N SER A 7 7.87 2.13 8.07
CA SER A 7 8.95 1.75 7.14
C SER A 7 8.51 0.70 6.12
N ILE A 8 7.56 -0.17 6.46
CA ILE A 8 6.99 -1.13 5.49
C ILE A 8 6.14 -0.38 4.45
N ILE A 9 5.29 0.56 4.87
CA ILE A 9 4.52 1.40 3.94
C ILE A 9 5.45 2.24 3.07
N GLU A 10 6.51 2.84 3.62
CA GLU A 10 7.50 3.60 2.86
C GLU A 10 8.15 2.75 1.76
N LYS A 11 8.61 1.54 2.09
CA LYS A 11 9.16 0.59 1.11
C LYS A 11 8.15 0.20 0.04
N PHE A 12 6.90 -0.02 0.43
CA PHE A 12 5.81 -0.30 -0.50
C PHE A 12 5.57 0.86 -1.47
N ILE A 13 5.47 2.09 -0.97
CA ILE A 13 5.28 3.30 -1.80
C ILE A 13 6.47 3.50 -2.77
N ILE A 14 7.70 3.25 -2.31
CA ILE A 14 8.88 3.26 -3.19
C ILE A 14 8.75 2.21 -4.29
N ALA A 15 8.35 0.98 -3.95
CA ALA A 15 8.24 -0.11 -4.91
C ALA A 15 7.17 0.16 -5.99
N VAL A 16 5.98 0.67 -5.62
CA VAL A 16 4.91 0.94 -6.59
C VAL A 16 5.14 2.18 -7.45
N ASN A 17 6.14 3.00 -7.13
CA ASN A 17 6.59 4.11 -7.96
C ASN A 17 7.72 3.73 -8.93
N ASP A 18 8.30 2.53 -8.79
CA ASP A 18 9.30 2.05 -9.74
C ASP A 18 8.60 1.59 -11.03
N PRO A 19 9.00 2.10 -12.22
CA PRO A 19 8.38 1.74 -13.50
C PRO A 19 8.31 0.23 -13.78
N LYS A 20 9.21 -0.57 -13.19
CA LYS A 20 9.23 -2.02 -13.37
C LYS A 20 8.40 -2.78 -12.34
N VAL A 21 7.93 -2.08 -11.29
CA VAL A 21 7.28 -2.61 -10.09
C VAL A 21 8.02 -3.88 -9.62
N PRO A 22 9.07 -3.74 -8.80
CA PRO A 22 9.85 -4.87 -8.32
C PRO A 22 8.97 -5.83 -7.52
N ASP A 23 9.55 -6.97 -7.16
CA ASP A 23 8.87 -7.95 -6.34
C ASP A 23 8.32 -7.32 -5.04
N LEU A 24 7.00 -7.33 -4.90
CA LEU A 24 6.28 -6.78 -3.76
C LEU A 24 6.26 -7.75 -2.57
N GLY A 25 6.76 -8.98 -2.71
CA GLY A 25 6.69 -10.03 -1.69
C GLY A 25 7.51 -9.74 -0.43
N GLN A 26 8.37 -8.73 -0.49
CA GLN A 26 9.12 -8.21 0.66
C GLN A 26 8.26 -7.33 1.58
N VAL A 27 7.13 -6.81 1.11
CA VAL A 27 6.26 -5.87 1.84
C VAL A 27 4.79 -6.27 1.87
N LEU A 28 4.31 -7.04 0.90
CA LEU A 28 2.94 -7.55 0.82
C LEU A 28 2.89 -9.06 1.14
N GLU A 29 1.78 -9.50 1.73
CA GLU A 29 1.43 -10.93 1.78
C GLU A 29 1.00 -11.46 0.41
N ASP A 30 1.10 -12.78 0.23
CA ASP A 30 0.69 -13.45 -1.01
C ASP A 30 -0.82 -13.29 -1.27
N ASP A 31 -1.62 -13.27 -0.20
CA ASP A 31 -3.09 -13.12 -0.19
C ASP A 31 -3.54 -11.67 0.03
N VAL A 32 -2.66 -10.69 -0.22
CA VAL A 32 -2.94 -9.27 0.02
C VAL A 32 -4.20 -8.77 -0.70
N GLN A 33 -5.03 -8.02 0.01
CA GLN A 33 -6.25 -7.44 -0.54
C GLN A 33 -6.23 -5.90 -0.54
N LYS A 34 -6.63 -5.26 -1.65
CA LYS A 34 -6.95 -3.83 -1.69
C LYS A 34 -8.43 -3.60 -1.90
N ILE A 35 -9.01 -2.73 -1.08
CA ILE A 35 -10.40 -2.32 -1.16
C ILE A 35 -10.46 -0.81 -1.37
N LEU A 36 -11.16 -0.39 -2.41
CA LEU A 36 -11.41 1.01 -2.74
C LEU A 36 -12.92 1.21 -2.83
N ASN A 37 -13.50 2.09 -2.01
CA ASN A 37 -14.93 2.37 -1.99
C ASN A 37 -15.79 1.08 -1.88
N SER A 38 -15.45 0.20 -0.95
CA SER A 38 -16.09 -1.11 -0.71
C SER A 38 -16.00 -2.12 -1.87
N LYS A 39 -15.17 -1.87 -2.89
CA LYS A 39 -14.91 -2.81 -3.98
C LYS A 39 -13.49 -3.36 -3.87
N VAL A 40 -13.37 -4.67 -4.04
CA VAL A 40 -12.06 -5.33 -4.13
C VAL A 40 -11.42 -4.94 -5.47
N VAL A 41 -10.22 -4.40 -5.38
CA VAL A 41 -9.41 -3.98 -6.53
C VAL A 41 -8.45 -5.10 -6.94
N TYR A 42 -7.86 -5.76 -5.95
CA TYR A 42 -7.07 -6.99 -6.09
C TYR A 42 -7.15 -7.82 -4.81
N ASN A 43 -6.91 -9.12 -4.91
CA ASN A 43 -6.99 -10.07 -3.80
C ASN A 43 -5.74 -10.97 -3.62
N ASN A 44 -4.68 -10.72 -4.39
CA ASN A 44 -3.42 -11.41 -4.26
C ASN A 44 -2.26 -10.55 -4.80
N ILE A 45 -1.03 -11.01 -4.53
CA ILE A 45 0.18 -10.26 -4.88
C ILE A 45 0.43 -10.13 -6.39
N GLN A 46 -0.01 -11.11 -7.19
CA GLN A 46 0.12 -11.05 -8.65
C GLN A 46 -0.80 -9.96 -9.22
N GLU A 47 -2.07 -9.95 -8.81
CA GLU A 47 -3.03 -8.92 -9.18
C GLU A 47 -2.60 -7.53 -8.70
N ALA A 48 -2.00 -7.43 -7.51
CA ALA A 48 -1.43 -6.17 -7.01
C ALA A 48 -0.35 -5.64 -7.95
N ARG A 49 0.57 -6.50 -8.39
CA ARG A 49 1.64 -6.12 -9.32
C ARG A 49 1.07 -5.67 -10.67
N GLU A 50 0.12 -6.40 -11.24
CA GLU A 50 -0.53 -6.04 -12.49
C GLU A 50 -1.28 -4.70 -12.40
N TYR A 51 -1.93 -4.44 -11.26
CA TYR A 51 -2.60 -3.18 -10.98
C TYR A 51 -1.63 -1.98 -11.01
N TYR A 52 -0.52 -2.06 -10.27
CA TYR A 52 0.45 -0.94 -10.21
C TYR A 52 1.22 -0.75 -11.51
N ILE A 53 1.51 -1.82 -12.27
CA ILE A 53 2.10 -1.70 -13.61
C ILE A 53 1.14 -0.95 -14.54
N LYS A 54 -0.16 -1.28 -14.54
CA LYS A 54 -1.16 -0.60 -15.38
C LYS A 54 -1.35 0.87 -14.99
N GLU A 55 -1.31 1.20 -13.70
CA GLU A 55 -1.38 2.60 -13.26
C GLU A 55 -0.18 3.43 -13.73
N LEU A 56 1.03 2.87 -13.69
CA LEU A 56 2.24 3.55 -14.18
C LEU A 56 2.27 3.72 -15.70
N ASP A 57 1.73 2.75 -16.45
CA ASP A 57 1.64 2.82 -17.92
C ASP A 57 0.58 3.83 -18.40
N GLY A 58 -0.50 4.00 -17.63
CA GLY A 58 -1.60 4.92 -17.94
C GLY A 58 -1.31 6.39 -17.64
N GLU A 59 -0.33 6.70 -16.79
CA GLU A 59 -0.06 8.05 -16.32
C GLU A 59 1.44 8.33 -16.26
N SER A 60 1.90 9.23 -17.13
CA SER A 60 3.32 9.61 -17.30
C SER A 60 4.01 10.15 -16.03
N THR A 61 3.27 10.35 -14.94
CA THR A 61 3.74 10.91 -13.67
C THR A 61 3.05 10.30 -12.44
N SER A 62 2.54 9.07 -12.51
CA SER A 62 1.88 8.45 -11.36
C SER A 62 2.85 8.39 -10.17
N GLN A 63 2.61 9.23 -9.16
CA GLN A 63 3.49 9.40 -8.00
C GLN A 63 2.69 9.20 -6.72
N TRP A 64 2.87 8.04 -6.12
CA TRP A 64 2.37 7.70 -4.80
C TRP A 64 3.26 8.35 -3.74
N ALA A 65 2.66 8.98 -2.73
CA ALA A 65 3.41 9.57 -1.62
C ALA A 65 2.67 9.43 -0.30
N ILE A 66 3.41 9.26 0.79
CA ILE A 66 2.87 9.32 2.15
C ILE A 66 2.83 10.80 2.55
N VAL A 67 1.63 11.34 2.78
CA VAL A 67 1.44 12.70 3.28
C VAL A 67 1.62 12.73 4.79
N GLU A 68 0.97 11.79 5.48
CA GLU A 68 0.96 11.72 6.94
C GLU A 68 0.76 10.27 7.38
N CYS A 69 1.44 9.86 8.45
CA CYS A 69 1.12 8.63 9.17
C CYS A 69 0.48 9.02 10.50
N ILE A 70 -0.74 8.53 10.74
CA ILE A 70 -1.44 8.77 11.99
C ILE A 70 -0.94 7.71 12.97
N PRO A 71 -0.38 8.09 14.13
CA PRO A 71 0.15 7.13 15.09
C PRO A 71 -0.92 6.12 15.48
N ASP A 72 -0.63 4.84 15.21
CA ASP A 72 -1.56 3.75 15.46
C ASP A 72 -1.53 3.33 16.94
N ASP A 73 -2.58 2.63 17.36
CA ASP A 73 -2.61 1.97 18.66
C ASP A 73 -1.68 0.76 18.59
N PRO A 74 -0.62 0.66 19.42
CA PRO A 74 0.32 -0.45 19.35
C PRO A 74 -0.33 -1.83 19.56
N LYS A 75 -1.56 -1.88 20.10
CA LYS A 75 -2.34 -3.12 20.24
C LYS A 75 -3.07 -3.55 18.97
N LYS A 76 -3.23 -2.65 18.00
CA LYS A 76 -3.86 -2.97 16.72
C LYS A 76 -2.77 -3.39 15.75
N ASN A 77 -3.13 -4.24 14.78
CA ASN A 77 -2.26 -4.62 13.68
C ASN A 77 -2.45 -3.68 12.47
N THR A 78 -2.86 -2.44 12.70
CA THR A 78 -3.14 -1.47 11.65
C THR A 78 -2.12 -0.34 11.65
N LEU A 79 -2.13 0.47 10.59
CA LEU A 79 -1.56 1.80 10.54
C LEU A 79 -2.39 2.63 9.58
N ARG A 80 -2.87 3.79 10.05
CA ARG A 80 -3.56 4.76 9.19
C ARG A 80 -2.55 5.72 8.58
N ALA A 81 -2.65 5.95 7.28
CA ALA A 81 -1.83 6.92 6.59
C ALA A 81 -2.66 7.67 5.54
N ARG A 82 -2.38 8.96 5.38
CA ARG A 82 -2.89 9.75 4.28
C ARG A 82 -1.94 9.59 3.10
N ILE A 83 -2.46 9.10 1.98
CA ILE A 83 -1.70 8.81 0.78
C ILE A 83 -2.11 9.78 -0.33
N SER A 84 -1.13 10.36 -1.02
CA SER A 84 -1.34 11.17 -2.21
C SER A 84 -1.06 10.35 -3.46
N HIS A 85 -1.91 10.48 -4.47
CA HIS A 85 -1.74 9.92 -5.80
C HIS A 85 -2.37 10.90 -6.81
N ASN A 86 -1.58 11.40 -7.76
CA ASN A 86 -1.99 12.40 -8.77
C ASN A 86 -2.74 13.61 -8.22
N ASN A 87 -2.20 14.23 -7.17
CA ASN A 87 -2.78 15.37 -6.46
C ASN A 87 -4.12 15.09 -5.76
N LYS A 88 -4.54 13.83 -5.66
CA LYS A 88 -5.66 13.41 -4.82
C LYS A 88 -5.11 12.74 -3.57
N THR A 89 -5.64 13.12 -2.42
CA THR A 89 -5.29 12.51 -1.15
C THR A 89 -6.44 11.65 -0.65
N ALA A 90 -6.14 10.45 -0.18
CA ALA A 90 -7.09 9.54 0.44
C ALA A 90 -6.56 9.02 1.78
N ASP A 91 -7.47 8.80 2.73
CA ASP A 91 -7.11 8.15 3.98
C ASP A 91 -7.06 6.63 3.75
N THR A 92 -5.92 6.02 4.03
CA THR A 92 -5.69 4.59 3.78
C THR A 92 -5.37 3.88 5.09
N VAL A 93 -6.04 2.77 5.33
CA VAL A 93 -5.77 1.88 6.46
C VAL A 93 -5.00 0.67 5.96
N TYR A 94 -3.79 0.50 6.47
CA TYR A 94 -2.96 -0.67 6.22
C TYR A 94 -3.14 -1.64 7.39
N THR A 95 -3.48 -2.89 7.09
CA THR A 95 -3.53 -3.98 8.08
C THR A 95 -2.34 -4.91 7.82
N PHE A 96 -1.64 -5.24 8.88
CA PHE A 96 -0.42 -6.04 8.87
C PHE A 96 -0.68 -7.44 9.41
N SER A 97 -0.01 -8.42 8.82
CA SER A 97 0.03 -9.80 9.29
C SER A 97 1.02 -9.95 10.46
N PRO A 98 1.03 -11.11 11.14
CA PRO A 98 2.07 -11.45 12.11
C PRO A 98 3.50 -11.52 11.52
N ALA A 99 3.64 -11.61 10.20
CA ALA A 99 4.93 -11.59 9.52
C ALA A 99 5.43 -10.16 9.19
N ASP A 100 4.76 -9.13 9.74
CA ASP A 100 5.05 -7.71 9.48
C ASP A 100 4.98 -7.34 7.99
N LYS A 101 4.07 -7.98 7.24
CA LYS A 101 3.74 -7.63 5.87
C LYS A 101 2.34 -7.04 5.78
N ILE A 102 2.08 -6.25 4.75
CA ILE A 102 0.75 -5.70 4.49
C ILE A 102 -0.14 -6.83 3.97
N GLN A 103 -1.20 -7.14 4.70
CA GLN A 103 -2.22 -8.12 4.31
C GLN A 103 -3.44 -7.44 3.70
N ARG A 104 -3.75 -6.20 4.10
CA ARG A 104 -4.92 -5.49 3.58
C ARG A 104 -4.72 -3.99 3.51
N ILE A 105 -5.26 -3.38 2.47
CA ILE A 105 -5.24 -1.93 2.21
C ILE A 105 -6.68 -1.48 1.96
N ASP A 106 -7.25 -0.74 2.91
CA ASP A 106 -8.58 -0.13 2.77
C ASP A 106 -8.43 1.37 2.51
N VAL A 107 -8.88 1.82 1.34
CA VAL A 107 -8.87 3.24 0.95
C VAL A 107 -10.24 3.85 1.23
N VAL A 108 -10.26 4.86 2.10
CA VAL A 108 -11.42 5.64 2.51
C VAL A 108 -11.31 7.02 1.85
N ASN A 109 -12.26 7.34 0.99
CA ASN A 109 -12.46 8.67 0.42
C ASN A 109 -13.53 9.44 1.19
#